data_AF-A0A951I422-F1
#
_entry.id   AF-A0A951I422-F1
#
_cell.length_a   1.000
_cell.length_b   1.000
_cell.length_c   1.000
_cell.angle_alpha   90.00
_cell.angle_beta   90.00
_cell.angle_gamma   90.00
#
_symmetry.space_group_name_H-M   'P 1'
#
loop_
_entity.id
_entity.type
_entity.pdbx_description
1 polymer ?
#
loop_
_entity_poly.entity_id
_entity_poly.type
_entity_poly.pdbx_seq_one_letter_code
_entity_poly.pdbx_strand_id
1 'polypeptide(L)'
;MSAQSMDAVSAMSRPSAFQTVLIGGLIVGVLDGSAALISAGLKGVTPVQVFQYIASGLLGPASYKGGWATVLLGVFCHFLIAMAATVIYYLASLKIPLLARQPVICGMLYGVAVYFFMARVVTPLSHARTLPFSLSQFMIHLFVVGLSIGLVTWRASRKKLS
;
A
#
# COMPACT_ATOMS: atom_id res chain seq x y z
N MET A 1 -43.76 9.08 10.38
CA MET A 1 -42.39 8.50 10.28
C MET A 1 -41.43 9.66 10.10
N SER A 2 -40.78 10.10 11.18
CA SER A 2 -40.13 11.42 11.29
C SER A 2 -38.65 11.42 10.87
N ALA A 3 -38.21 12.57 10.35
CA ALA A 3 -36.84 12.88 9.93
C ALA A 3 -35.75 12.52 10.96
N GLN A 4 -36.08 12.52 12.25
CA GLN A 4 -35.18 12.10 13.33
C GLN A 4 -34.67 10.65 13.20
N SER A 5 -35.45 9.77 12.57
CA SER A 5 -35.03 8.38 12.31
C SER A 5 -34.04 8.28 11.13
N MET A 6 -34.12 9.19 10.15
CA MET A 6 -33.17 9.25 9.03
C MET A 6 -31.84 9.90 9.46
N ASP A 7 -31.90 10.89 10.34
CA ASP A 7 -30.71 11.53 10.92
C ASP A 7 -29.91 10.55 11.81
N ALA A 8 -30.60 9.73 12.61
CA ALA A 8 -29.98 8.69 13.43
C ALA A 8 -29.32 7.59 12.56
N VAL A 9 -29.97 7.15 11.48
CA VAL A 9 -29.42 6.17 10.52
C VAL A 9 -28.22 6.74 9.75
N SER A 10 -28.23 8.04 9.46
CA SER A 10 -27.11 8.74 8.81
C SER A 10 -25.90 8.97 9.75
N ALA A 11 -26.13 9.06 11.07
CA ALA A 11 -25.09 9.21 12.08
C ALA A 11 -24.39 7.88 12.42
N MET A 12 -25.10 6.74 12.37
CA MET A 12 -24.52 5.42 12.65
C MET A 12 -23.60 4.87 11.54
N SER A 13 -23.54 5.52 10.39
CA SER A 13 -22.93 4.98 9.16
C SER A 13 -21.68 5.75 8.69
N ARG A 14 -20.95 6.40 9.60
CA ARG A 14 -19.72 7.14 9.27
C ARG A 14 -18.49 6.30 9.62
N PRO A 15 -17.73 5.78 8.64
CA PRO A 15 -16.52 5.02 8.93
C PRO A 15 -15.54 5.87 9.72
N SER A 16 -15.00 5.33 10.80
CA SER A 16 -13.98 6.02 11.58
C SER A 16 -12.73 6.27 10.73
N ALA A 17 -11.92 7.26 11.10
CA ALA A 17 -10.64 7.52 10.42
C ALA A 17 -9.77 6.26 10.35
N PHE A 18 -9.80 5.45 11.42
CA PHE A 18 -9.14 4.15 11.49
C PHE A 18 -9.66 3.17 10.44
N GLN A 19 -10.99 3.01 10.30
CA GLN A 19 -11.58 2.16 9.27
C GLN A 19 -11.20 2.63 7.85
N THR A 20 -11.12 3.94 7.63
CA THR A 20 -10.75 4.46 6.30
C THR A 20 -9.29 4.17 5.96
N VAL A 21 -8.38 4.28 6.93
CA VAL A 21 -6.96 3.92 6.74
C VAL A 21 -6.80 2.42 6.55
N LEU A 22 -7.52 1.60 7.31
CA LEU A 22 -7.49 0.14 7.19
C LEU A 22 -8.01 -0.33 5.82
N ILE A 23 -9.20 0.11 5.42
CA ILE A 23 -9.76 -0.21 4.11
C ILE A 23 -8.86 0.35 3.01
N GLY A 24 -8.32 1.55 3.21
CA GLY A 24 -7.38 2.18 2.30
C GLY A 24 -6.11 1.38 2.06
N GLY A 25 -5.43 0.96 3.13
CA GLY A 25 -4.22 0.16 3.03
C GLY A 25 -4.47 -1.20 2.41
N LEU A 26 -5.64 -1.81 2.64
CA LEU A 26 -6.05 -3.03 1.94
C LEU A 26 -6.24 -2.79 0.44
N ILE A 27 -6.93 -1.73 0.04
CA ILE A 27 -7.10 -1.36 -1.38
C ILE A 27 -5.74 -1.12 -2.04
N VAL A 28 -4.86 -0.35 -1.38
CA VAL A 28 -3.50 -0.07 -1.86
C VAL A 28 -2.73 -1.38 -2.03
N GLY A 29 -2.77 -2.27 -1.03
CA GLY A 29 -2.10 -3.56 -1.09
C GLY A 29 -2.62 -4.47 -2.21
N VAL A 30 -3.94 -4.51 -2.45
CA VAL A 30 -4.53 -5.27 -3.56
C VAL A 30 -4.11 -4.70 -4.91
N LEU A 31 -4.17 -3.37 -5.08
CA LEU A 31 -3.79 -2.71 -6.33
C LEU A 31 -2.31 -2.92 -6.64
N ASP A 32 -1.43 -2.72 -5.65
CA ASP A 32 0.01 -2.93 -5.79
C ASP A 32 0.35 -4.38 -6.07
N GLY A 33 -0.23 -5.31 -5.30
CA GLY A 33 -0.03 -6.75 -5.50
C GLY A 33 -0.49 -7.20 -6.88
N SER A 34 -1.66 -6.76 -7.33
CA SER A 34 -2.18 -7.09 -8.67
C SER A 34 -1.28 -6.54 -9.78
N ALA A 35 -0.84 -5.29 -9.67
CA ALA A 35 0.06 -4.67 -10.63
C ALA A 35 1.43 -5.37 -10.67
N ALA A 36 1.97 -5.74 -9.50
CA ALA A 36 3.22 -6.49 -9.39
C ALA A 36 3.09 -7.88 -10.03
N LEU A 37 1.99 -8.59 -9.77
CA LEU A 37 1.70 -9.90 -10.37
C LEU A 37 1.59 -9.82 -11.89
N ILE A 38 0.89 -8.83 -12.43
CA ILE A 38 0.79 -8.61 -13.88
C ILE A 38 2.16 -8.31 -14.47
N SER A 39 2.91 -7.37 -13.90
CA SER A 39 4.25 -6.99 -14.36
C SER A 39 5.25 -8.15 -14.29
N ALA A 40 5.16 -8.98 -13.25
CA ALA A 40 5.99 -10.16 -13.07
C ALA A 40 5.60 -11.29 -14.03
N GLY A 41 4.29 -11.51 -14.23
CA GLY A 41 3.75 -12.49 -15.17
C GLY A 41 4.17 -12.21 -16.62
N LEU A 42 4.21 -10.95 -17.02
CA LEU A 42 4.75 -10.52 -18.33
C LEU A 42 6.24 -10.86 -18.51
N LYS A 43 6.96 -11.14 -17.42
CA LYS A 43 8.37 -11.58 -17.41
C LYS A 43 8.54 -13.07 -17.15
N GLY A 44 7.44 -13.84 -17.17
CA GLY A 44 7.44 -15.28 -16.91
C GLY A 44 7.60 -15.67 -15.43
N VAL A 45 7.47 -14.73 -14.50
CA VAL A 45 7.56 -14.99 -13.05
C VAL A 45 6.17 -15.35 -12.51
N THR A 46 6.09 -16.44 -11.76
CA THR A 46 4.81 -16.92 -11.21
C THR A 46 4.39 -16.13 -9.97
N PRO A 47 3.08 -16.05 -9.65
CA PRO A 47 2.61 -15.41 -8.41
C PRO A 47 3.25 -15.98 -7.14
N VAL A 48 3.50 -17.29 -7.12
CA VAL A 48 4.20 -17.98 -6.02
C VAL A 48 5.60 -17.39 -5.82
N GLN A 49 6.37 -17.23 -6.90
CA GLN A 49 7.71 -16.67 -6.83
C GLN A 49 7.72 -15.20 -6.38
N VAL A 50 6.71 -14.42 -6.75
CA VAL A 50 6.57 -13.02 -6.30
C VAL A 50 6.42 -12.96 -4.78
N PHE A 51 5.48 -13.71 -4.20
CA PHE A 51 5.28 -13.68 -2.75
C PHE A 51 6.42 -14.36 -1.99
N GLN A 52 7.03 -15.42 -2.53
CA GLN A 52 8.24 -16.01 -1.95
C GLN A 52 9.44 -15.07 -1.99
N TYR A 53 9.56 -14.21 -3.01
CA TYR A 53 10.56 -13.15 -3.04
C TYR A 53 10.33 -12.14 -1.91
N ILE A 54 9.08 -11.74 -1.67
CA ILE A 54 8.77 -10.85 -0.53
C ILE A 54 9.12 -11.53 0.80
N ALA A 55 8.75 -12.80 0.98
CA ALA A 55 9.10 -13.59 2.16
C ALA A 55 10.62 -13.82 2.31
N SER A 56 11.38 -13.77 1.22
CA SER A 56 12.84 -13.87 1.26
C SER A 56 13.48 -12.71 2.01
N GLY A 57 12.78 -11.58 2.19
CA GLY A 57 13.25 -10.49 3.04
C GLY A 57 13.48 -10.92 4.49
N LEU A 58 12.65 -11.84 5.00
CA LEU A 58 12.77 -12.38 6.36
C LEU A 58 13.55 -13.71 6.37
N LEU A 59 13.22 -14.62 5.46
CA LEU A 59 13.72 -16.00 5.48
C LEU A 59 14.94 -16.25 4.58
N GLY A 60 15.36 -15.25 3.81
CA GLY A 60 16.40 -15.40 2.80
C GLY A 60 16.02 -16.43 1.72
N PRO A 61 17.01 -17.09 1.09
CA PRO A 61 16.78 -18.06 0.02
C PRO A 61 15.94 -19.28 0.42
N ALA A 62 15.77 -19.55 1.72
CA ALA A 62 14.93 -20.63 2.21
C ALA A 62 13.44 -20.41 1.88
N SER A 63 13.02 -19.15 1.63
CA SER A 63 11.63 -18.84 1.27
C SER A 63 11.15 -19.58 0.02
N TYR A 64 12.04 -19.83 -0.95
CA TYR A 64 11.67 -20.51 -2.20
C TYR A 64 11.36 -22.01 -2.02
N LYS A 65 11.81 -22.62 -0.91
CA LYS A 65 11.60 -24.05 -0.60
C LYS A 65 10.46 -24.30 0.38
N GLY A 66 9.93 -23.28 1.05
CA GLY A 66 8.92 -23.44 2.11
C GLY A 66 7.46 -23.54 1.62
N GLY A 67 7.23 -23.69 0.31
CA GLY A 67 5.90 -23.91 -0.27
C GLY A 67 4.87 -22.85 0.11
N TRP A 68 3.62 -23.27 0.32
CA TRP A 68 2.51 -22.35 0.62
C TRP A 68 2.68 -21.53 1.90
N ALA A 69 3.38 -22.05 2.91
CA ALA A 69 3.63 -21.29 4.15
C ALA A 69 4.40 -19.99 3.86
N THR A 70 5.42 -20.07 3.00
CA THR A 70 6.21 -18.90 2.59
C THR A 70 5.47 -17.96 1.66
N VAL A 71 4.54 -18.47 0.84
CA VAL A 71 3.65 -17.65 0.03
C VAL A 71 2.73 -16.81 0.92
N LEU A 72 2.08 -17.44 1.90
CA LEU A 72 1.20 -16.76 2.86
C LEU A 72 1.95 -15.72 3.69
N LEU A 73 3.17 -16.04 4.13
CA LEU A 73 4.04 -15.08 4.79
C LEU A 73 4.36 -13.88 3.88
N GLY A 74 4.66 -14.12 2.61
CA GLY A 74 4.90 -13.08 1.62
C GLY A 74 3.69 -12.17 1.40
N VAL A 75 2.51 -12.76 1.26
CA VAL A 75 1.23 -12.02 1.18
C VAL A 75 1.02 -11.17 2.43
N PHE A 76 1.21 -11.74 3.62
CA PHE A 76 1.08 -11.01 4.87
C PHE A 76 2.05 -9.84 4.96
N CYS A 77 3.34 -10.06 4.67
CA CYS A 77 4.36 -9.01 4.67
C CYS A 77 4.04 -7.90 3.66
N HIS A 78 3.56 -8.27 2.47
CA HIS A 78 3.12 -7.33 1.43
C HIS A 78 2.04 -6.38 1.94
N PHE A 79 0.96 -6.92 2.51
CA PHE A 79 -0.11 -6.12 3.07
C PHE A 79 0.34 -5.29 4.28
N LEU A 80 1.24 -5.81 5.11
CA LEU A 80 1.79 -5.07 6.23
C LEU A 80 2.60 -3.84 5.77
N ILE A 81 3.44 -3.99 4.75
CA ILE A 81 4.22 -2.90 4.16
C ILE A 81 3.29 -1.86 3.51
N ALA A 82 2.31 -2.31 2.72
CA ALA A 82 1.31 -1.42 2.10
C ALA A 82 0.49 -0.64 3.15
N MET A 83 0.10 -1.31 4.24
CA MET A 83 -0.60 -0.69 5.36
C MET A 83 0.28 0.36 6.06
N ALA A 84 1.53 0.01 6.37
CA ALA A 84 2.48 0.92 7.01
C ALA A 84 2.69 2.17 6.15
N ALA A 85 2.90 2.01 4.83
CA ALA A 85 3.04 3.13 3.91
C ALA A 85 1.79 4.03 3.89
N THR A 86 0.59 3.44 3.93
CA THR A 86 -0.67 4.19 3.96
C THR A 86 -0.86 4.95 5.29
N VAL A 87 -0.55 4.31 6.42
CA VAL A 87 -0.61 4.92 7.75
C VAL A 87 0.36 6.09 7.86
N ILE A 88 1.61 5.92 7.40
CA ILE A 88 2.62 6.98 7.43
C ILE A 88 2.15 8.20 6.63
N TYR A 89 1.63 8.01 5.42
CA TYR A 89 1.10 9.12 4.61
C TYR A 89 -0.09 9.79 5.29
N TYR A 90 -1.01 9.00 5.85
CA TYR A 90 -2.15 9.55 6.58
C TYR A 90 -1.71 10.40 7.78
N LEU A 91 -0.80 9.91 8.63
CA LEU A 91 -0.28 10.67 9.77
C LEU A 91 0.47 11.94 9.33
N ALA A 92 1.23 11.87 8.23
CA ALA A 92 1.87 13.03 7.65
C ALA A 92 0.85 14.06 7.15
N SER A 93 -0.25 13.60 6.53
CA SER A 93 -1.34 14.48 6.04
C SER A 93 -2.06 15.24 7.15
N LEU A 94 -2.07 14.71 8.39
CA LEU A 94 -2.62 15.41 9.54
C LEU A 94 -1.75 16.58 10.01
N LYS A 95 -0.43 16.51 9.77
CA LYS A 95 0.53 17.55 10.19
C LYS A 95 0.86 18.54 9.07
N ILE A 96 0.79 18.10 7.83
CA ILE A 96 1.19 18.87 6.65
C ILE A 96 -0.04 19.10 5.76
N PRO A 97 -0.69 20.28 5.85
CA PRO A 97 -1.92 20.57 5.11
C PRO A 97 -1.77 20.44 3.58
N LEU A 98 -0.55 20.60 3.05
CA LEU A 98 -0.25 20.44 1.62
C LEU A 98 -0.60 19.03 1.11
N LEU A 99 -0.34 17.98 1.89
CA LEU A 99 -0.62 16.59 1.52
C LEU A 99 -2.13 16.34 1.35
N ALA A 100 -2.95 17.04 2.13
CA ALA A 100 -4.41 16.99 2.01
C ALA A 100 -4.96 17.91 0.91
N ARG A 101 -4.28 19.02 0.61
CA ARG A 101 -4.70 19.97 -0.45
C ARG A 101 -4.38 19.46 -1.85
N GLN A 102 -3.24 18.78 -2.03
CA GLN A 102 -2.78 18.27 -3.32
C GLN A 102 -2.50 16.75 -3.27
N PRO A 103 -3.53 15.93 -3.03
CA PRO A 103 -3.37 14.50 -2.77
C PRO A 103 -2.80 13.72 -3.95
N VAL A 104 -3.06 14.16 -5.19
CA VAL A 104 -2.54 13.51 -6.40
C VAL A 104 -1.02 13.70 -6.50
N ILE A 105 -0.56 14.95 -6.51
CA ILE A 105 0.87 15.27 -6.65
C ILE A 105 1.66 14.76 -5.44
N CYS A 106 1.17 15.03 -4.22
CA CYS A 106 1.84 14.58 -3.00
C CYS A 106 1.84 13.05 -2.89
N GLY A 107 0.75 12.39 -3.30
CA GLY A 107 0.67 10.93 -3.36
C GLY A 107 1.68 10.34 -4.35
N MET A 108 1.77 10.90 -5.56
CA MET A 108 2.76 10.47 -6.56
C MET A 108 4.19 10.64 -6.08
N LEU A 109 4.54 11.80 -5.52
CA LEU A 109 5.87 12.05 -4.93
C LEU A 109 6.17 11.09 -3.78
N TYR A 110 5.17 10.78 -2.96
CA TYR A 110 5.30 9.78 -1.92
C TYR A 110 5.53 8.38 -2.48
N GLY A 111 4.84 7.99 -3.56
CA GLY A 111 5.08 6.72 -4.26
C GLY A 111 6.53 6.58 -4.75
N VAL A 112 7.11 7.66 -5.28
CA VAL A 112 8.54 7.72 -5.64
C VAL A 112 9.43 7.50 -4.41
N ALA A 113 9.13 8.18 -3.30
CA ALA A 113 9.87 8.02 -2.05
C ALA A 113 9.80 6.57 -1.53
N VAL A 114 8.61 5.95 -1.54
CA VAL A 114 8.40 4.56 -1.14
C VAL A 114 9.21 3.61 -2.02
N TYR A 115 9.18 3.78 -3.34
CA TYR A 115 9.98 2.94 -4.26
C TYR A 115 11.47 2.96 -3.91
N PHE A 116 12.05 4.15 -3.74
CA PHE A 116 13.47 4.25 -3.40
C PHE A 116 13.78 3.78 -1.98
N PHE A 117 12.87 4.00 -1.03
CA PHE A 117 13.01 3.50 0.33
C PHE A 117 13.05 1.97 0.36
N MET A 118 12.13 1.32 -0.36
CA MET A 118 12.11 -0.13 -0.50
C MET A 118 13.38 -0.64 -1.18
N ALA A 119 13.83 0.01 -2.26
CA ALA A 119 15.00 -0.42 -3.02
C ALA A 119 16.34 -0.19 -2.29
N ARG A 120 16.49 0.91 -1.54
CA ARG A 120 17.77 1.33 -0.95
C ARG A 120 17.91 1.07 0.55
N VAL A 121 16.81 0.91 1.27
CA VAL A 121 16.83 0.72 2.73
C VAL A 121 16.29 -0.65 3.07
N VAL A 122 15.04 -0.94 2.68
CA VAL A 122 14.39 -2.19 3.10
C VAL A 122 15.05 -3.41 2.46
N THR A 123 15.25 -3.42 1.15
CA THR A 123 15.82 -4.58 0.47
C THR A 123 17.25 -4.88 0.93
N PRO A 124 18.18 -3.89 1.02
CA PRO A 124 19.54 -4.14 1.49
C PRO A 124 19.65 -4.52 2.98
N LEU A 125 18.71 -4.08 3.82
CA LEU A 125 18.66 -4.49 5.24
C LEU A 125 17.97 -5.84 5.43
N SER A 126 17.26 -6.33 4.42
CA SER A 126 16.59 -7.62 4.44
C SER A 126 17.49 -8.73 3.87
N HIS A 127 17.09 -9.99 4.03
CA HIS A 127 17.75 -11.11 3.38
C HIS A 127 17.34 -11.28 1.89
N ALA A 128 16.51 -10.39 1.35
CA ALA A 128 16.09 -10.44 -0.04
C ALA A 128 17.21 -9.98 -0.97
N ARG A 129 17.23 -10.55 -2.17
CA ARG A 129 18.14 -10.12 -3.23
C ARG A 129 17.79 -8.71 -3.69
N THR A 130 18.76 -7.81 -3.73
CA THR A 130 18.60 -6.50 -4.35
C THR A 130 18.39 -6.63 -5.85
N LEU A 131 17.28 -6.05 -6.34
CA LEU A 131 16.96 -6.01 -7.76
C LEU A 131 17.41 -4.66 -8.35
N PRO A 132 17.87 -4.64 -9.62
CA PRO A 132 18.19 -3.39 -10.29
C PRO A 132 16.95 -2.52 -10.47
N PHE A 133 17.18 -1.24 -10.80
CA PHE A 133 16.10 -0.32 -11.14
C PHE A 133 15.20 -0.91 -12.23
N SER A 134 13.89 -0.80 -12.03
CA SER A 134 12.88 -1.30 -12.96
C SER A 134 11.89 -0.19 -13.22
N LEU A 135 11.90 0.32 -14.45
CA LEU A 135 10.99 1.37 -14.87
C LEU A 135 9.53 0.97 -14.65
N SER A 136 9.17 -0.30 -14.94
CA SER A 136 7.81 -0.81 -14.70
C SER A 136 7.43 -0.75 -13.21
N GLN A 137 8.32 -1.16 -12.31
CA GLN A 137 8.05 -1.13 -10.86
C GLN A 137 7.97 0.31 -10.34
N PHE A 138 8.84 1.18 -10.86
CA PHE A 138 8.81 2.61 -10.57
C PHE A 138 7.47 3.25 -11.00
N MET A 139 6.97 2.93 -12.20
CA MET A 139 5.66 3.41 -12.68
C MET A 139 4.50 2.89 -11.82
N ILE A 140 4.54 1.63 -11.38
CA ILE A 140 3.53 1.06 -10.46
C ILE A 140 3.53 1.84 -9.14
N HIS A 141 4.70 2.11 -8.57
CA HIS A 141 4.77 2.87 -7.31
C HIS A 141 4.32 4.32 -7.47
N LEU A 142 4.63 4.96 -8.60
CA LEU A 142 4.23 6.33 -8.90
C LEU A 142 2.71 6.45 -9.08
N PHE A 143 2.12 5.64 -9.96
CA PHE A 143 0.74 5.80 -10.41
C PHE A 143 -0.27 4.91 -9.67
N VAL A 144 0.14 3.73 -9.20
CA VAL A 144 -0.76 2.81 -8.49
C VAL A 144 -0.67 3.08 -7.00
N VAL A 145 0.52 2.93 -6.41
CA VAL A 145 0.70 3.08 -4.96
C VAL A 145 0.51 4.53 -4.53
N GLY A 146 1.27 5.46 -5.13
CA GLY A 146 1.25 6.86 -4.75
C GLY A 146 -0.12 7.51 -4.91
N LEU A 147 -0.75 7.33 -6.07
CA LEU A 147 -2.07 7.90 -6.35
C LEU A 147 -3.16 7.31 -5.44
N SER A 148 -3.18 6.00 -5.25
CA SER A 148 -4.21 5.35 -4.41
C SER A 148 -4.09 5.79 -2.95
N ILE A 149 -2.87 5.86 -2.40
CA ILE A 149 -2.63 6.37 -1.04
C ILE A 149 -3.12 7.82 -0.90
N GLY A 150 -2.74 8.69 -1.84
CA GLY A 150 -3.16 10.09 -1.84
C GLY A 150 -4.69 10.26 -1.87
N LEU A 151 -5.37 9.51 -2.74
CA LEU A 151 -6.82 9.59 -2.88
C LEU A 151 -7.59 9.03 -1.68
N VAL A 152 -7.15 7.90 -1.12
CA VAL A 152 -7.79 7.31 0.06
C VAL A 152 -7.66 8.24 1.26
N THR A 153 -6.46 8.76 1.51
CA THR A 153 -6.23 9.65 2.67
C THR A 153 -6.91 11.00 2.52
N TRP A 154 -7.02 11.53 1.31
CA TRP A 154 -7.84 12.70 1.03
C TRP A 154 -9.31 12.49 1.36
N ARG A 155 -9.89 11.35 0.94
CA ARG A 155 -11.28 10.99 1.29
C ARG A 155 -11.46 10.86 2.81
N ALA A 156 -10.45 10.36 3.53
CA ALA A 156 -10.47 10.32 4.99
C ALA A 156 -10.49 11.73 5.62
N SER A 157 -9.67 12.65 5.08
CA SER A 157 -9.52 14.01 5.62
C SER A 157 -10.77 14.89 5.42
N ARG A 158 -11.49 14.74 4.30
CA ARG A 158 -12.72 15.51 4.04
C ARG A 158 -13.87 15.19 4.99
N LYS A 159 -13.91 13.96 5.53
CA LYS A 159 -14.97 13.53 6.48
C LYS A 159 -14.83 14.14 7.87
N LYS A 160 -13.71 14.81 8.18
CA LYS A 160 -13.48 15.48 9.47
C LYS A 160 -13.91 16.96 9.47
N LEU A 161 -14.31 17.50 8.31
CA LEU A 161 -14.60 18.94 8.11
C LEU A 161 -16.08 19.22 7.75
N SER A 162 -16.98 18.23 7.87
CA SER A 162 -18.44 18.35 7.66
C SER A 162 -19.21 17.70 8.80
#